data_AF-A0A8J3VW14-F1
#
_entry.id   AF-A0A8J3VW14-F1
#
_cell.length_a   1.000
_cell.length_b   1.000
_cell.length_c   1.000
_cell.angle_alpha   90.00
_cell.angle_beta   90.00
_cell.angle_gamma   90.00
#
_symmetry.space_group_name_H-M   'P 1'
#
loop_
_entity.id
_entity.type
_entity.pdbx_description
1 polymer ?
#
loop_
_entity_poly.entity_id
_entity_poly.type
_entity_poly.pdbx_seq_one_letter_code
_entity_poly.pdbx_strand_id
1 'polypeptide(L)'
;MSYAKLQPVKISPDVLESAATDPASPAWDVIWNDSCHQGTCDPASAVLLPWLARTSTTFSPQEREKMVVLAGRIAVDAPDASRAEYTQELAALRALAMDCLSSASSDSMFIYLQQAILGFDGDEIWGKELDRINDGEVDVQCPDCREELLVDLEPEDSSIEPGLSSELAGRLHTEALQANRDSVATLLTYLFGRLSCPNCGTRFNLADHLAGVSYPQAS
;
A
#
# COMPACT_ATOMS: atom_id res chain seq x y z
N MET A 1 28.37 11.73 -2.00
CA MET A 1 27.21 11.14 -1.30
C MET A 1 27.72 9.93 -0.52
N SER A 2 27.76 10.04 0.80
CA SER A 2 28.28 9.00 1.68
C SER A 2 27.19 7.95 1.86
N TYR A 3 27.42 6.72 1.39
CA TYR A 3 26.61 5.57 1.79
C TYR A 3 26.78 5.42 3.30
N ALA A 4 25.82 5.90 4.08
CA ALA A 4 25.67 5.48 5.45
C ALA A 4 25.61 3.94 5.42
N LYS A 5 26.45 3.28 6.22
CA LYS A 5 26.44 1.82 6.33
C LYS A 5 25.04 1.40 6.78
N LEU A 6 24.21 0.97 5.83
CA LEU A 6 22.94 0.32 6.10
C LEU A 6 23.26 -0.83 7.05
N GLN A 7 22.76 -0.77 8.28
CA GLN A 7 22.88 -1.91 9.17
C GLN A 7 22.02 -3.03 8.56
N PRO A 8 22.55 -4.24 8.40
CA PRO A 8 21.74 -5.34 7.90
C PRO A 8 20.60 -5.58 8.87
N VAL A 9 19.40 -5.79 8.35
CA VAL A 9 18.26 -6.30 9.12
C VAL A 9 18.70 -7.59 9.82
N LYS A 10 18.72 -7.60 11.15
CA LYS A 10 19.26 -8.69 11.96
C LYS A 10 18.19 -9.71 12.33
N ILE A 11 17.47 -10.23 11.33
CA ILE A 11 16.56 -11.34 11.57
C ILE A 11 17.39 -12.62 11.66
N SER A 12 17.30 -13.30 12.80
CA SER A 12 18.04 -14.55 13.01
C SER A 12 17.50 -15.70 12.14
N PRO A 13 18.33 -16.67 11.74
CA PRO A 13 17.88 -17.85 10.98
C PRO A 13 16.74 -18.61 11.65
N ASP A 14 16.77 -18.76 12.98
CA ASP A 14 15.73 -19.47 13.74
C ASP A 14 14.36 -18.79 13.62
N VAL A 15 14.34 -17.46 13.54
CA VAL A 15 13.10 -16.68 13.32
C VAL A 15 12.55 -16.96 11.92
N LEU A 16 13.41 -16.95 10.89
CA LEU A 16 12.99 -17.27 9.52
C LEU A 16 12.49 -18.72 9.39
N GLU A 17 13.15 -19.68 10.04
CA GLU A 17 12.76 -21.09 10.01
C GLU A 17 11.40 -21.31 10.70
N SER A 18 11.19 -20.69 11.86
CA SER A 18 9.91 -20.72 12.57
C SER A 18 8.78 -20.14 11.71
N ALA A 19 9.01 -18.98 11.07
CA ALA A 19 8.04 -18.34 10.18
C ALA A 19 7.74 -19.17 8.92
N ALA A 20 8.75 -19.86 8.36
CA ALA A 20 8.59 -20.71 7.18
C ALA A 20 7.85 -22.03 7.47
N THR A 21 7.76 -22.44 8.74
CA THR A 21 7.09 -23.70 9.13
C THR A 21 5.62 -23.47 9.49
N ASP A 22 5.28 -22.30 10.01
CA ASP A 22 3.94 -21.97 10.49
C ASP A 22 3.53 -20.55 10.06
N PRO A 23 2.49 -20.39 9.22
CA PRO A 23 2.04 -19.09 8.74
C PRO A 23 1.44 -18.24 9.88
N ALA A 24 1.07 -18.84 11.01
CA ALA A 24 0.59 -18.16 12.21
C ALA A 24 1.68 -17.92 13.26
N SER A 25 2.94 -18.24 12.95
CA SER A 25 4.04 -18.10 13.90
C SER A 25 4.21 -16.64 14.36
N PRO A 26 4.44 -16.38 15.67
CA PRO A 26 4.78 -15.03 16.16
C PRO A 26 6.12 -14.51 15.60
N ALA A 27 6.92 -15.37 14.97
CA ALA A 27 8.11 -14.97 14.22
C ALA A 27 7.79 -13.96 13.11
N TRP A 28 6.58 -14.00 12.53
CA TRP A 28 6.16 -13.02 11.53
C TRP A 28 6.06 -11.60 12.10
N ASP A 29 5.66 -11.43 13.36
CA ASP A 29 5.63 -10.11 14.01
C ASP A 29 7.04 -9.56 14.22
N VAL A 30 8.00 -10.44 14.55
CA VAL A 30 9.41 -10.06 14.67
C VAL A 30 9.96 -9.60 13.33
N ILE A 31 9.73 -10.38 12.26
CA ILE A 31 10.17 -10.03 10.91
C ILE A 31 9.54 -8.69 10.48
N TRP A 32 8.25 -8.51 10.73
CA TRP A 32 7.54 -7.28 10.37
C TRP A 32 8.12 -6.07 11.10
N ASN A 33 8.23 -6.15 12.42
CA ASN A 33 8.74 -5.04 13.23
C ASN A 33 10.21 -4.72 12.92
N ASP A 34 11.05 -5.72 12.69
CA ASP A 34 12.46 -5.49 12.33
C ASP A 34 12.61 -4.91 10.92
N SER A 35 11.68 -5.19 10.00
CA SER A 35 11.73 -4.71 8.61
C SER A 35 11.10 -3.34 8.44
N CYS A 36 10.00 -3.06 9.16
CA CYS A 36 9.15 -1.90 8.92
C CYS A 36 8.75 -1.18 10.21
N HIS A 37 8.92 0.14 10.20
CA HIS A 37 8.64 1.04 11.32
C HIS A 37 7.87 2.28 10.83
N GLN A 38 6.81 2.65 11.55
CA GLN A 38 6.05 3.89 11.32
C GLN A 38 5.61 4.12 9.87
N GLY A 39 5.11 3.06 9.21
CA GLY A 39 4.61 3.15 7.83
C GLY A 39 5.67 3.08 6.73
N THR A 40 6.94 2.87 7.07
CA THR A 40 8.03 2.67 6.09
C THR A 40 8.86 1.44 6.43
N CYS A 41 9.54 0.86 5.46
CA CYS A 41 10.48 -0.24 5.65
C CYS A 41 11.93 0.22 5.50
N ASP A 42 12.84 -0.39 6.27
CA ASP A 42 14.27 -0.19 6.09
C ASP A 42 14.66 -0.69 4.69
N PRO A 43 15.33 0.12 3.84
CA PRO A 43 15.81 -0.29 2.53
C PRO A 43 16.65 -1.57 2.54
N ALA A 44 17.36 -1.87 3.64
CA ALA A 44 18.13 -3.09 3.82
C ALA A 44 17.25 -4.36 3.87
N SER A 45 15.95 -4.23 4.17
CA SER A 45 14.97 -5.32 4.19
C SER A 45 14.73 -5.95 2.81
N ALA A 46 15.12 -5.28 1.71
CA ALA A 46 14.99 -5.82 0.36
C ALA A 46 15.65 -7.20 0.20
N VAL A 47 16.67 -7.52 1.00
CA VAL A 47 17.32 -8.85 1.05
C VAL A 47 16.36 -9.99 1.41
N LEU A 48 15.20 -9.70 2.00
CA LEU A 48 14.18 -10.69 2.35
C LEU A 48 13.29 -11.07 1.17
N LEU A 49 13.24 -10.28 0.09
CA LEU A 49 12.35 -10.52 -1.05
C LEU A 49 12.52 -11.93 -1.67
N PRO A 50 13.75 -12.45 -1.90
CA PRO A 50 13.92 -13.81 -2.39
C PRO A 50 13.44 -14.88 -1.42
N TRP A 51 13.58 -14.66 -0.11
CA TRP A 51 13.09 -15.60 0.90
C TRP A 51 11.57 -15.59 0.95
N LEU A 52 10.94 -14.40 0.99
CA LEU A 52 9.49 -14.25 0.95
C LEU A 52 8.89 -14.89 -0.31
N ALA A 53 9.48 -14.66 -1.49
CA ALA A 53 9.02 -15.24 -2.75
C ALA A 53 8.99 -16.78 -2.72
N ARG A 54 9.99 -17.42 -2.09
CA ARG A 54 10.01 -18.89 -1.94
C ARG A 54 9.04 -19.37 -0.87
N THR A 55 9.11 -18.78 0.32
CA THR A 55 8.31 -19.20 1.49
C THR A 55 6.81 -19.05 1.23
N SER A 56 6.37 -17.98 0.58
CA SER A 56 4.96 -17.79 0.27
C SER A 56 4.37 -18.90 -0.61
N THR A 57 5.17 -19.61 -1.42
CA THR A 57 4.67 -20.71 -2.26
C THR A 57 4.32 -21.98 -1.49
N THR A 58 4.77 -22.12 -0.24
CA THR A 58 4.51 -23.32 0.57
C THR A 58 3.17 -23.27 1.29
N PHE A 59 2.46 -22.15 1.20
CA PHE A 59 1.22 -21.87 1.91
C PHE A 59 0.07 -21.61 0.94
N SER A 60 -1.16 -21.90 1.39
CA SER A 60 -2.36 -21.58 0.63
C SER A 60 -2.51 -20.05 0.42
N PRO A 61 -3.32 -19.60 -0.55
CA PRO A 61 -3.53 -18.17 -0.80
C PRO A 61 -3.93 -17.39 0.45
N GLN A 62 -4.79 -17.95 1.30
CA GLN A 62 -5.26 -17.29 2.51
C GLN A 62 -4.18 -17.25 3.61
N GLU A 63 -3.37 -18.30 3.74
CA GLU A 63 -2.31 -18.35 4.77
C GLU A 63 -1.15 -17.39 4.48
N ARG A 64 -0.90 -17.08 3.19
CA ARG A 64 0.25 -16.26 2.77
C ARG A 64 -0.03 -14.78 2.59
N GLU A 65 -1.27 -14.32 2.78
CA GLU A 65 -1.67 -12.91 2.54
C GLU A 65 -0.71 -11.94 3.24
N LYS A 66 -0.47 -12.13 4.55
CA LYS A 66 0.41 -11.27 5.35
C LYS A 66 1.86 -11.25 4.84
N MET A 67 2.34 -12.38 4.31
CA MET A 67 3.72 -12.51 3.81
C MET A 67 3.90 -11.69 2.54
N VAL A 68 2.91 -11.78 1.64
CA VAL A 68 2.92 -11.05 0.38
C VAL A 68 2.70 -9.55 0.62
N VAL A 69 1.86 -9.19 1.59
CA VAL A 69 1.70 -7.78 2.01
C VAL A 69 3.00 -7.21 2.57
N LEU A 70 3.69 -7.95 3.45
CA LEU A 70 5.01 -7.54 3.94
C LEU A 70 6.01 -7.35 2.79
N ALA A 71 6.06 -8.30 1.86
CA ALA A 71 6.93 -8.21 0.69
C ALA A 71 6.61 -6.99 -0.17
N GLY A 72 5.32 -6.65 -0.33
CA GLY A 72 4.87 -5.46 -1.02
C GLY A 72 5.37 -4.18 -0.35
N ARG A 73 5.22 -4.07 0.97
CA ARG A 73 5.75 -2.93 1.74
C ARG A 73 7.26 -2.79 1.62
N ILE A 74 8.01 -3.89 1.71
CA ILE A 74 9.46 -3.89 1.49
C ILE A 74 9.80 -3.44 0.06
N ALA A 75 9.06 -3.91 -0.95
CA ALA A 75 9.33 -3.57 -2.35
C ALA A 75 9.12 -2.08 -2.66
N VAL A 76 8.15 -1.44 -1.99
CA VAL A 76 7.90 0.01 -2.11
C VAL A 76 9.10 0.83 -1.66
N ASP A 77 9.74 0.46 -0.55
CA ASP A 77 10.90 1.19 0.00
C ASP A 77 12.26 0.63 -0.46
N ALA A 78 12.24 -0.37 -1.35
CA ALA A 78 13.46 -0.99 -1.88
C ALA A 78 14.17 -0.04 -2.86
N PRO A 79 15.49 0.17 -2.73
CA PRO A 79 16.24 0.97 -3.68
C PRO A 79 16.18 0.40 -5.11
N ASP A 80 16.27 1.25 -6.13
CA ASP A 80 16.29 0.84 -7.54
C ASP A 80 17.27 -0.30 -7.84
N ALA A 81 18.46 -0.25 -7.23
CA ALA A 81 19.48 -1.30 -7.38
C ALA A 81 18.97 -2.66 -6.90
N SER A 82 18.29 -2.70 -5.75
CA SER A 82 17.70 -3.92 -5.19
C SER A 82 16.49 -4.37 -6.01
N ARG A 83 15.67 -3.45 -6.52
CA ARG A 83 14.56 -3.79 -7.42
C ARG A 83 15.05 -4.41 -8.74
N ALA A 84 16.13 -3.87 -9.29
CA ALA A 84 16.79 -4.44 -10.47
C ALA A 84 17.43 -5.81 -10.17
N GLU A 85 17.99 -5.99 -8.99
CA GLU A 85 18.56 -7.28 -8.55
C GLU A 85 17.48 -8.36 -8.40
N TYR A 86 16.33 -8.01 -7.80
CA TYR A 86 15.26 -8.95 -7.44
C TYR A 86 14.05 -8.91 -8.38
N THR A 87 14.25 -8.55 -9.66
CA THR A 87 13.14 -8.38 -10.62
C THR A 87 12.32 -9.67 -10.79
N GLN A 88 12.94 -10.85 -10.75
CA GLN A 88 12.23 -12.12 -10.89
C GLN A 88 11.37 -12.42 -9.65
N GLU A 89 11.92 -12.17 -8.46
CA GLU A 89 11.23 -12.34 -7.18
C GLU A 89 10.05 -11.40 -7.06
N LEU A 90 10.21 -10.13 -7.46
CA LEU A 90 9.12 -9.14 -7.49
C LEU A 90 7.99 -9.60 -8.42
N ALA A 91 8.31 -10.11 -9.61
CA ALA A 91 7.30 -10.66 -10.52
C ALA A 91 6.58 -11.89 -9.94
N ALA A 92 7.30 -12.78 -9.25
CA ALA A 92 6.72 -13.95 -8.59
C ALA A 92 5.80 -13.56 -7.43
N LEU A 93 6.24 -12.64 -6.57
CA LEU A 93 5.46 -12.11 -5.45
C LEU A 93 4.20 -11.38 -5.95
N ARG A 94 4.32 -10.63 -7.04
CA ARG A 94 3.17 -9.99 -7.70
C ARG A 94 2.13 -11.02 -8.15
N ALA A 95 2.56 -12.12 -8.76
CA ALA A 95 1.64 -13.19 -9.17
C ALA A 95 0.96 -13.85 -7.96
N LEU A 96 1.70 -14.08 -6.87
CA LEU A 96 1.14 -14.59 -5.61
C LEU A 96 0.13 -13.62 -5.00
N ALA A 97 0.39 -12.31 -5.07
CA ALA A 97 -0.50 -11.25 -4.59
C ALA A 97 -1.82 -11.24 -5.36
N MET A 98 -1.79 -11.36 -6.69
CA MET A 98 -2.99 -11.45 -7.51
C MET A 98 -3.83 -12.69 -7.16
N ASP A 99 -3.17 -13.83 -6.91
CA ASP A 99 -3.86 -15.06 -6.52
C ASP A 99 -4.55 -14.87 -5.15
N CYS A 100 -3.87 -14.26 -4.17
CA CYS A 100 -4.45 -13.90 -2.88
C CYS A 100 -5.62 -12.90 -3.02
N LEU A 101 -5.49 -11.90 -3.90
CA LEU A 101 -6.48 -10.84 -4.08
C LEU A 101 -7.86 -11.40 -4.44
N SER A 102 -7.89 -12.46 -5.26
CA SER A 102 -9.13 -13.10 -5.70
C SER A 102 -9.96 -13.72 -4.58
N SER A 103 -9.31 -14.06 -3.45
CA SER A 103 -9.92 -14.73 -2.31
C SER A 103 -9.57 -14.05 -0.99
N ALA A 104 -9.35 -12.73 -1.02
CA ALA A 104 -8.89 -11.97 0.14
C ALA A 104 -9.77 -12.23 1.38
N SER A 105 -9.18 -12.37 2.55
CA SER A 105 -9.91 -12.71 3.78
C SER A 105 -10.86 -11.61 4.28
N SER A 106 -10.60 -10.34 3.95
CA SER A 106 -11.40 -9.18 4.33
C SER A 106 -11.24 -8.01 3.35
N ASP A 107 -12.06 -6.97 3.50
CA ASP A 107 -11.92 -5.72 2.72
C ASP A 107 -10.57 -5.04 3.00
N SER A 108 -10.13 -5.00 4.26
CA SER A 108 -8.83 -4.43 4.59
C SER A 108 -7.67 -5.23 4.00
N MET A 109 -7.76 -6.56 4.02
CA MET A 109 -6.75 -7.39 3.39
C MET A 109 -6.74 -7.22 1.87
N PHE A 110 -7.90 -7.05 1.25
CA PHE A 110 -8.02 -6.76 -0.16
C PHE A 110 -7.27 -5.45 -0.54
N ILE A 111 -7.44 -4.39 0.25
CA ILE A 111 -6.73 -3.11 0.07
C ILE A 111 -5.21 -3.31 0.24
N TYR A 112 -4.76 -4.00 1.29
CA TYR A 112 -3.34 -4.30 1.49
C TYR A 112 -2.73 -5.11 0.33
N LEU A 113 -3.49 -6.02 -0.27
CA LEU A 113 -3.03 -6.79 -1.44
C LEU A 113 -2.96 -5.92 -2.70
N GLN A 114 -3.90 -4.99 -2.91
CA GLN A 114 -3.79 -3.99 -3.98
C GLN A 114 -2.53 -3.12 -3.80
N GLN A 115 -2.25 -2.67 -2.59
CA GLN A 115 -1.00 -1.94 -2.27
C GLN A 115 0.24 -2.77 -2.57
N ALA A 116 0.23 -4.05 -2.19
CA ALA A 116 1.36 -4.93 -2.46
C ALA A 116 1.63 -5.05 -3.96
N ILE A 117 0.58 -5.24 -4.77
CA ILE A 117 0.67 -5.31 -6.23
C ILE A 117 1.28 -4.02 -6.81
N LEU A 118 0.81 -2.86 -6.35
CA LEU A 118 1.35 -1.55 -6.73
C LEU A 118 2.82 -1.39 -6.35
N GLY A 119 3.19 -1.82 -5.14
CA GLY A 119 4.57 -1.83 -4.67
C GLY A 119 5.48 -2.72 -5.52
N PHE A 120 5.01 -3.90 -5.93
CA PHE A 120 5.76 -4.74 -6.85
C PHE A 120 5.89 -4.12 -8.24
N ASP A 121 4.86 -3.38 -8.70
CA ASP A 121 4.90 -2.62 -9.97
C ASP A 121 5.77 -1.36 -9.90
N GLY A 122 6.19 -0.94 -8.70
CA GLY A 122 7.07 0.21 -8.48
C GLY A 122 6.33 1.53 -8.28
N ASP A 123 5.04 1.48 -7.94
CA ASP A 123 4.27 2.67 -7.55
C ASP A 123 4.55 2.99 -6.08
N GLU A 124 5.43 3.97 -5.85
CA GLU A 124 5.86 4.40 -4.51
C GLU A 124 4.80 5.18 -3.75
N ILE A 125 3.83 5.77 -4.45
CA ILE A 125 2.77 6.61 -3.87
C ILE A 125 1.63 5.70 -3.43
N TRP A 126 0.99 5.03 -4.39
CA TRP A 126 -0.20 4.23 -4.11
C TRP A 126 0.11 2.87 -3.50
N GLY A 127 1.38 2.44 -3.54
CA GLY A 127 1.87 1.37 -2.66
C GLY A 127 1.78 1.72 -1.17
N LYS A 128 1.70 3.01 -0.79
CA LYS A 128 1.59 3.49 0.60
C LYS A 128 0.24 4.10 0.91
N GLU A 129 -0.20 5.05 0.07
CA GLU A 129 -1.31 5.94 0.38
C GLU A 129 -2.70 5.28 0.27
N LEU A 130 -2.82 4.09 -0.34
CA LEU A 130 -4.10 3.39 -0.42
C LEU A 130 -4.59 2.90 0.96
N ASP A 131 -3.71 2.76 1.94
CA ASP A 131 -4.05 2.33 3.31
C ASP A 131 -4.98 3.32 4.01
N ARG A 132 -5.03 4.57 3.53
CA ARG A 132 -5.99 5.57 4.00
C ARG A 132 -7.45 5.14 3.90
N ILE A 133 -7.77 4.22 2.98
CA ILE A 133 -9.10 3.61 2.92
C ILE A 133 -9.40 2.79 4.19
N ASN A 134 -8.39 2.08 4.72
CA ASN A 134 -8.53 1.34 5.98
C ASN A 134 -8.59 2.27 7.19
N ASP A 135 -7.87 3.39 7.14
CA ASP A 135 -7.92 4.41 8.20
C ASP A 135 -9.28 5.10 8.24
N GLY A 136 -9.97 5.23 7.10
CA GLY A 136 -11.29 5.86 6.96
C GLY A 136 -11.23 7.39 6.89
N GLU A 137 -10.08 7.99 7.21
CA GLU A 137 -9.88 9.43 7.21
C GLU A 137 -8.54 9.84 6.55
N VAL A 138 -8.49 11.06 6.03
CA VAL A 138 -7.33 11.61 5.34
C VAL A 138 -7.01 13.00 5.85
N ASP A 139 -5.81 13.17 6.41
CA ASP A 139 -5.21 14.48 6.63
C ASP A 139 -4.68 15.07 5.31
N VAL A 140 -5.19 16.24 4.92
CA VAL A 140 -4.68 17.04 3.80
C VAL A 140 -4.60 18.51 4.15
N GLN A 141 -3.76 19.25 3.41
CA GLN A 141 -3.66 20.70 3.52
C GLN A 141 -4.28 21.34 2.28
N CYS A 142 -5.17 22.32 2.46
CA CYS A 142 -5.70 23.06 1.32
C CYS A 142 -4.55 23.69 0.50
N PRO A 143 -4.45 23.45 -0.82
CA PRO A 143 -3.34 23.93 -1.64
C PRO A 143 -3.29 25.46 -1.79
N ASP A 144 -4.36 26.17 -1.41
CA ASP A 144 -4.46 27.62 -1.52
C ASP A 144 -4.30 28.31 -0.15
N CYS A 145 -5.28 28.16 0.74
CA CYS A 145 -5.26 28.83 2.04
C CYS A 145 -4.41 28.13 3.12
N ARG A 146 -3.91 26.91 2.84
CA ARG A 146 -3.10 26.08 3.76
C ARG A 146 -3.81 25.62 5.04
N GLU A 147 -5.14 25.69 5.07
CA GLU A 147 -5.95 25.08 6.13
C GLU A 147 -5.70 23.57 6.19
N GLU A 148 -5.44 23.04 7.38
CA GLU A 148 -5.35 21.60 7.64
C GLU A 148 -6.77 21.03 7.74
N LEU A 149 -7.04 19.97 6.99
CA LEU A 149 -8.35 19.34 6.88
C LEU A 149 -8.21 17.85 7.17
N LEU A 150 -8.95 17.38 8.17
CA LEU A 150 -9.21 15.95 8.37
C LEU A 150 -10.50 15.59 7.63
N VAL A 151 -10.39 14.71 6.64
CA VAL A 151 -11.47 14.40 5.70
C VAL A 151 -11.91 12.96 5.87
N ASP A 152 -13.19 12.78 6.18
CA ASP A 152 -13.82 11.45 6.26
C ASP A 152 -14.06 10.88 4.84
N LEU A 153 -13.66 9.62 4.64
CA LEU A 153 -13.91 8.86 3.41
C LEU A 153 -15.23 8.11 3.44
N GLU A 154 -15.88 7.98 4.59
CA GLU A 154 -17.18 7.33 4.73
C GLU A 154 -18.29 8.16 4.06
N PRO A 155 -19.18 7.55 3.27
CA PRO A 155 -20.18 8.27 2.48
C PRO A 155 -21.15 9.16 3.27
N GLU A 156 -21.46 8.80 4.51
CA GLU A 156 -22.57 9.40 5.27
C GLU A 156 -22.29 10.85 5.67
N ASP A 157 -21.01 11.19 5.91
CA ASP A 157 -20.59 12.50 6.42
C ASP A 157 -19.52 13.20 5.55
N SER A 158 -19.17 12.60 4.40
CA SER A 158 -18.09 13.13 3.58
C SER A 158 -18.50 14.36 2.76
N SER A 159 -17.64 15.38 2.79
CA SER A 159 -17.72 16.58 1.93
C SER A 159 -17.10 16.36 0.54
N ILE A 160 -16.73 15.12 0.23
CA ILE A 160 -16.13 14.72 -1.04
C ILE A 160 -17.23 14.49 -2.09
N GLU A 161 -17.03 15.06 -3.28
CA GLU A 161 -17.71 14.65 -4.51
C GLU A 161 -17.02 13.40 -5.05
N PRO A 162 -17.68 12.22 -5.06
CA PRO A 162 -17.04 10.97 -5.47
C PRO A 162 -16.64 10.99 -6.94
N GLY A 163 -15.51 10.37 -7.27
CA GLY A 163 -14.99 10.28 -8.62
C GLY A 163 -13.82 9.32 -8.78
N LEU A 164 -13.50 9.00 -10.04
CA LEU A 164 -12.35 8.19 -10.42
C LEU A 164 -11.44 9.05 -11.30
N SER A 165 -10.58 9.84 -10.67
CA SER A 165 -9.78 10.89 -11.34
C SER A 165 -8.65 10.36 -12.24
N SER A 166 -8.33 9.07 -12.19
CA SER A 166 -7.22 8.47 -12.93
C SER A 166 -7.54 7.08 -13.48
N GLU A 167 -6.73 6.60 -14.42
CA GLU A 167 -6.82 5.22 -14.93
C GLU A 167 -6.57 4.20 -13.82
N LEU A 168 -5.65 4.50 -12.89
CA LEU A 168 -5.40 3.69 -11.71
C LEU A 168 -6.67 3.56 -10.86
N ALA A 169 -7.36 4.66 -10.59
CA ALA A 169 -8.61 4.65 -9.83
C ALA A 169 -9.65 3.74 -10.51
N GLY A 170 -9.81 3.88 -11.83
CA GLY A 170 -10.72 3.04 -12.63
C GLY A 170 -10.38 1.55 -12.56
N ARG A 171 -9.09 1.20 -12.59
CA ARG A 171 -8.61 -0.18 -12.46
C ARG A 171 -8.92 -0.75 -11.08
N LEU A 172 -8.50 -0.07 -10.00
CA LEU A 172 -8.70 -0.52 -8.62
C LEU A 172 -10.19 -0.68 -8.29
N HIS A 173 -11.03 0.25 -8.76
CA HIS A 173 -12.48 0.20 -8.59
C HIS A 173 -13.09 -1.01 -9.29
N THR A 174 -12.65 -1.28 -10.52
CA THR A 174 -13.12 -2.45 -11.30
C THR A 174 -12.70 -3.76 -10.65
N GLU A 175 -11.46 -3.85 -10.14
CA GLU A 175 -10.98 -5.01 -9.38
C GLU A 175 -11.83 -5.26 -8.14
N ALA A 176 -12.16 -4.21 -7.38
CA ALA A 176 -13.02 -4.31 -6.19
C ALA A 176 -14.43 -4.82 -6.55
N LEU A 177 -15.05 -4.29 -7.61
CA LEU A 177 -16.35 -4.77 -8.08
C LEU A 177 -16.31 -6.23 -8.55
N GLN A 178 -15.27 -6.63 -9.28
CA GLN A 178 -15.09 -8.02 -9.73
C GLN A 178 -14.93 -9.00 -8.56
N ALA A 179 -14.36 -8.52 -7.44
CA ALA A 179 -14.22 -9.28 -6.20
C ALA A 179 -15.46 -9.21 -5.28
N ASN A 180 -16.55 -8.55 -5.71
CA ASN A 180 -17.77 -8.28 -4.90
C ASN A 180 -17.46 -7.50 -3.60
N ARG A 181 -16.54 -6.54 -3.68
CA ARG A 181 -16.13 -5.66 -2.58
C ARG A 181 -16.73 -4.26 -2.78
N ASP A 182 -18.06 -4.17 -2.74
CA ASP A 182 -18.79 -2.93 -3.04
C ASP A 182 -18.43 -1.76 -2.10
N SER A 183 -18.13 -2.06 -0.84
CA SER A 183 -17.65 -1.07 0.14
C SER A 183 -16.32 -0.46 -0.30
N VAL A 184 -15.33 -1.31 -0.63
CA VAL A 184 -14.03 -0.87 -1.14
C VAL A 184 -14.16 -0.08 -2.44
N ALA A 185 -15.00 -0.57 -3.38
CA ALA A 185 -15.27 0.15 -4.63
C ALA A 185 -15.84 1.55 -4.34
N THR A 186 -16.76 1.68 -3.39
CA THR A 186 -17.30 2.98 -2.97
C THR A 186 -16.21 3.86 -2.40
N LEU A 187 -15.44 3.41 -1.40
CA LEU A 187 -14.40 4.21 -0.75
C LEU A 187 -13.31 4.67 -1.73
N LEU A 188 -12.97 3.87 -2.75
CA LEU A 188 -12.09 4.28 -3.84
C LEU A 188 -12.60 5.54 -4.57
N THR A 189 -13.91 5.67 -4.78
CA THR A 189 -14.46 6.89 -5.39
C THR A 189 -14.33 8.12 -4.49
N TYR A 190 -14.24 7.94 -3.17
CA TYR A 190 -14.01 9.04 -2.24
C TYR A 190 -12.53 9.42 -2.20
N LEU A 191 -11.63 8.45 -2.07
CA LEU A 191 -10.19 8.70 -2.10
C LEU A 191 -9.73 9.38 -3.40
N PHE A 192 -10.29 8.98 -4.54
CA PHE A 192 -10.03 9.58 -5.85
C PHE A 192 -11.05 10.69 -6.23
N GLY A 193 -11.83 11.15 -5.26
CA GLY A 193 -12.86 12.18 -5.39
C GLY A 193 -12.32 13.61 -5.24
N ARG A 194 -13.23 14.59 -5.27
CA ARG A 194 -12.90 16.02 -5.16
C ARG A 194 -13.47 16.63 -3.88
N LEU A 195 -12.63 17.40 -3.19
CA LEU A 195 -13.00 18.17 -2.01
C LEU A 195 -13.12 19.66 -2.37
N SER A 196 -13.99 20.37 -1.66
CA SER A 196 -13.99 21.84 -1.66
C SER A 196 -13.58 22.31 -0.27
N CYS A 197 -12.52 23.12 -0.17
CA CYS A 197 -12.05 23.61 1.12
C CYS A 197 -13.15 24.43 1.81
N PRO A 198 -13.53 24.11 3.05
CA PRO A 198 -14.60 24.83 3.75
C PRO A 198 -14.23 26.28 4.09
N ASN A 199 -12.93 26.60 4.14
CA ASN A 199 -12.45 27.94 4.47
C ASN A 199 -12.39 28.89 3.26
N CYS A 200 -11.75 28.48 2.16
CA CYS A 200 -11.54 29.33 0.97
C CYS A 200 -12.35 28.94 -0.27
N GLY A 201 -13.01 27.78 -0.26
CA GLY A 201 -13.78 27.28 -1.40
C GLY A 201 -12.96 26.64 -2.52
N THR A 202 -11.62 26.65 -2.43
CA THR A 202 -10.74 26.00 -3.42
C THR A 202 -11.08 24.53 -3.56
N ARG A 203 -11.35 24.10 -4.80
CA ARG A 203 -11.67 22.71 -5.15
C ARG A 203 -10.43 21.99 -5.63
N PHE A 204 -10.18 20.79 -5.12
CA PHE A 204 -9.04 19.96 -5.51
C PHE A 204 -9.38 18.47 -5.40
N ASN A 205 -8.66 17.63 -6.13
CA ASN A 205 -8.77 16.18 -6.06
C ASN A 205 -7.89 15.63 -4.93
N LEU A 206 -8.44 14.74 -4.11
CA LEU A 206 -7.74 14.26 -2.92
C LEU A 206 -6.51 13.42 -3.31
N ALA A 207 -6.70 12.45 -4.20
CA ALA A 207 -5.65 11.59 -4.72
C ALA A 207 -4.51 12.36 -5.44
N ASP A 208 -4.84 13.27 -6.33
CA ASP A 208 -3.84 14.11 -7.01
C ASP A 208 -3.05 14.96 -6.00
N HIS A 209 -3.70 15.47 -4.96
CA HIS A 209 -3.05 16.25 -3.91
C HIS A 209 -2.08 15.39 -3.08
N LEU A 210 -2.49 14.18 -2.69
CA LEU A 210 -1.65 13.20 -2.00
C LEU A 210 -0.44 12.78 -2.86
N ALA A 211 -0.64 12.65 -4.17
CA ALA A 211 0.42 12.35 -5.13
C ALA A 211 1.35 13.54 -5.41
N GLY A 212 1.14 14.70 -4.79
CA GLY A 212 1.96 15.90 -4.98
C GLY A 212 1.75 16.58 -6.34
N VAL A 213 0.65 16.30 -7.04
CA VAL A 213 0.31 16.95 -8.30
C VAL A 213 0.00 18.43 -8.02
N SER A 214 0.72 19.31 -8.71
CA SER A 214 0.55 20.76 -8.53
C SER A 214 -0.74 21.24 -9.17
N TYR A 215 -1.55 21.97 -8.40
CA TYR A 215 -2.73 22.66 -8.91
C TYR A 215 -2.36 24.07 -9.41
N PRO A 216 -2.88 24.52 -10.57
CA PRO A 216 -2.73 25.91 -10.96
C PRO A 216 -3.43 26.80 -9.93
N GLN A 217 -2.71 27.82 -9.42
CA GLN A 217 -3.28 28.78 -8.49
C GLN A 217 -4.38 29.58 -9.20
N ALA A 218 -5.57 29.65 -8.61
CA ALA A 218 -6.62 30.53 -9.09
C ALA A 218 -6.14 31.98 -8.92
N SER A 219 -6.05 32.71 -10.04
CA SER A 219 -5.67 34.13 -10.09
C SER A 219 -6.83 35.05 -9.74
#